data_AF-A0A0F8WZW5-F1
#
_entry.id   AF-A0A0F8WZW5-F1
#
_cell.length_a   1.000
_cell.length_b   1.000
_cell.length_c   1.000
_cell.angle_alpha   90.00
_cell.angle_beta   90.00
_cell.angle_gamma   90.00
#
_symmetry.space_group_name_H-M   'P 1'
#
loop_
_entity.id
_entity.type
_entity.pdbx_description
1 polymer ?
#
loop_
_entity_poly.entity_id
_entity_poly.type
_entity_poly.pdbx_seq_one_letter_code
_entity_poly.pdbx_strand_id
1 'polypeptide(L)'
;MIGRITGAVLRGLLVALLIATPSLILPRVDPDGAQVIALVAIFAALLTAFEYGSNYPCLFEFRDAPPFNRIRFLSLMMTVVLLSLIARGQYEPNSLSSFLALAGHLVAGSLDFPYSPVRLVILMLPEGTDDASLFMVRTSAGLVLTGTSGKIRIHTRPARLRWRVIARRTASI
;
A
#
# COMPACT_ATOMS: atom_id res chain seq x y z
N MET A 1 7.42 -12.34 -26.72
CA MET A 1 6.71 -13.12 -25.66
C MET A 1 7.55 -13.22 -24.39
N ILE A 2 8.83 -13.60 -24.46
CA ILE A 2 9.73 -13.74 -23.30
C ILE A 2 9.76 -12.48 -22.41
N GLY A 3 10.03 -11.29 -22.97
CA GLY A 3 10.07 -10.06 -22.17
C GLY A 3 8.77 -9.70 -21.45
N ARG A 4 7.61 -10.11 -21.98
CA ARG A 4 6.31 -9.91 -21.30
C ARG A 4 6.16 -10.85 -20.11
N ILE A 5 6.48 -12.13 -20.30
CA ILE A 5 6.42 -13.15 -19.24
C ILE A 5 7.40 -12.79 -18.12
N THR A 6 8.64 -12.43 -18.46
CA THR A 6 9.62 -11.98 -17.46
C THR A 6 9.12 -10.78 -16.67
N GLY A 7 8.57 -9.77 -17.35
CA GLY A 7 7.98 -8.61 -16.68
C GLY A 7 6.76 -8.96 -15.83
N ALA A 8 5.95 -9.94 -16.23
CA ALA A 8 4.78 -10.39 -15.47
C ALA A 8 5.21 -11.12 -14.17
N VAL A 9 6.19 -12.02 -14.27
CA VAL A 9 6.77 -12.73 -13.12
C VAL A 9 7.41 -11.77 -12.13
N LEU A 10 8.18 -10.78 -12.59
CA LEU A 10 8.78 -9.77 -11.72
C LEU A 10 7.71 -8.97 -10.95
N ARG A 11 6.61 -8.59 -11.61
CA ARG A 11 5.49 -7.91 -10.93
C ARG A 11 4.81 -8.81 -9.91
N GLY A 12 4.60 -10.08 -10.25
CA GLY A 12 4.08 -11.07 -9.31
C GLY A 12 4.96 -11.20 -8.08
N LEU A 13 6.28 -11.31 -8.25
CA LEU A 13 7.24 -11.37 -7.15
C LEU A 13 7.18 -10.10 -6.28
N LEU A 14 7.12 -8.92 -6.89
CA LEU A 14 6.98 -7.66 -6.16
C LEU A 14 5.69 -7.59 -5.34
N VAL A 15 4.57 -8.09 -5.86
CA VAL A 15 3.30 -8.19 -5.12
C VAL A 15 3.41 -9.21 -3.99
N ALA A 16 4.05 -10.35 -4.22
CA ALA A 16 4.30 -11.36 -3.19
C ALA A 16 5.12 -10.77 -2.04
N LEU A 17 6.22 -10.07 -2.38
CA LEU A 17 7.08 -9.40 -1.42
C LEU A 17 6.29 -8.39 -0.61
N LEU A 18 5.48 -7.55 -1.26
CA LEU A 18 4.62 -6.57 -0.60
C LEU A 18 3.71 -7.20 0.47
N ILE A 19 3.10 -8.34 0.17
CA ILE A 19 2.22 -9.08 1.09
C ILE A 19 3.01 -9.72 2.22
N ALA A 20 4.20 -10.25 1.92
CA ALA A 20 5.06 -10.88 2.92
C ALA A 20 5.78 -9.86 3.84
N THR A 21 5.97 -8.61 3.40
CA THR A 21 6.73 -7.57 4.12
C THR A 21 6.38 -7.43 5.60
N PRO A 22 5.10 -7.35 6.03
CA PRO A 22 4.78 -7.24 7.46
C PRO A 22 5.32 -8.42 8.25
N SER A 23 5.10 -9.64 7.74
CA SER A 23 5.57 -10.87 8.39
C SER A 23 7.08 -10.98 8.46
N LEU A 24 7.80 -10.39 7.50
CA LEU A 24 9.26 -10.39 7.48
C LEU A 24 9.87 -9.34 8.41
N ILE A 25 9.14 -8.25 8.69
CA ILE A 25 9.62 -7.15 9.55
C ILE A 25 9.27 -7.40 11.02
N LEU A 26 8.09 -7.96 11.30
CA LEU A 26 7.61 -8.19 12.67
C LEU A 26 8.37 -9.36 13.33
N PRO A 27 8.91 -9.18 14.55
CA PRO A 27 9.78 -10.17 15.20
C PRO A 27 9.04 -11.39 15.74
N ARG A 28 7.73 -11.28 16.00
CA ARG A 28 6.92 -12.33 16.61
C ARG A 28 5.73 -12.67 15.71
N VAL A 29 5.98 -13.50 14.71
CA VAL A 29 4.94 -14.07 13.85
C VAL A 29 4.88 -15.56 14.12
N ASP A 30 3.69 -16.06 14.47
CA ASP A 30 3.48 -17.49 14.64
C ASP A 30 3.81 -18.25 13.34
N PRO A 31 4.47 -19.42 13.40
CA PRO A 31 4.85 -20.18 12.20
C PRO A 31 3.66 -20.47 11.28
N ASP A 32 2.50 -20.81 11.85
CA ASP A 32 1.27 -21.07 11.11
C ASP A 32 0.78 -19.80 10.38
N GLY A 33 0.86 -18.64 11.04
CA GLY A 33 0.52 -17.36 10.44
C GLY A 33 1.45 -16.99 9.28
N ALA A 34 2.75 -17.21 9.45
CA ALA A 34 3.73 -16.97 8.39
C ALA A 34 3.49 -17.87 7.17
N GLN A 35 3.10 -19.13 7.37
CA GLN A 35 2.74 -20.04 6.28
C GLN A 35 1.50 -19.58 5.52
N VAL A 36 0.44 -19.14 6.23
CA VAL A 36 -0.76 -18.59 5.59
C VAL A 36 -0.43 -17.34 4.77
N ILE A 37 0.39 -16.44 5.31
CA ILE A 37 0.84 -15.23 4.59
C ILE A 37 1.66 -15.61 3.35
N ALA A 38 2.57 -16.58 3.46
CA ALA A 38 3.34 -17.08 2.33
C ALA A 38 2.44 -17.69 1.24
N LEU A 39 1.43 -18.46 1.62
CA LEU A 39 0.46 -19.02 0.69
C LEU A 39 -0.30 -17.92 -0.06
N VAL A 40 -0.83 -16.93 0.67
CA VAL A 40 -1.54 -15.77 0.08
C VAL A 40 -0.61 -14.97 -0.85
N ALA A 41 0.65 -14.77 -0.45
CA ALA A 41 1.65 -14.07 -1.26
C ALA A 41 1.92 -14.82 -2.58
N ILE A 42 2.08 -16.15 -2.54
CA ILE A 42 2.29 -16.99 -3.73
C ILE A 42 1.06 -16.92 -4.65
N PHE A 43 -0.16 -17.06 -4.11
CA PHE A 43 -1.37 -16.94 -4.91
C PHE A 43 -1.49 -15.58 -5.59
N ALA A 44 -1.26 -14.49 -4.86
CA ALA A 44 -1.28 -13.14 -5.43
C ALA A 44 -0.18 -12.93 -6.49
N ALA A 45 1.00 -13.54 -6.29
CA ALA A 45 2.09 -13.53 -7.27
C ALA A 45 1.68 -14.20 -8.57
N LEU A 46 1.09 -15.40 -8.48
CA LEU A 46 0.62 -16.19 -9.61
C LEU A 46 -0.48 -15.44 -10.35
N LEU A 47 -1.52 -14.98 -9.64
CA LEU A 47 -2.61 -14.21 -10.24
C LEU A 47 -2.08 -12.98 -10.98
N THR A 48 -1.15 -12.24 -10.38
CA THR A 48 -0.52 -11.09 -11.03
C THR A 48 0.29 -11.50 -12.26
N ALA A 49 1.07 -12.58 -12.18
CA ALA A 49 1.87 -13.06 -13.31
C ALA A 49 0.98 -13.56 -14.47
N PHE A 50 -0.12 -14.26 -14.17
CA PHE A 50 -1.11 -14.67 -15.18
C PHE A 50 -1.76 -13.46 -15.85
N GLU A 51 -2.21 -12.49 -15.05
CA GLU A 51 -2.90 -11.30 -15.54
C GLU A 51 -2.00 -10.43 -16.43
N TYR A 52 -0.72 -10.29 -16.07
CA TYR A 52 0.26 -9.54 -16.88
C TYR A 52 0.89 -10.38 -18.01
N GLY A 53 0.80 -11.71 -17.95
CA GLY A 53 1.28 -12.63 -18.97
C GLY A 53 0.29 -12.81 -20.13
N SER A 54 -1.02 -12.73 -19.84
CA SER A 54 -2.12 -12.86 -20.79
C SER A 54 -2.22 -11.65 -21.75
N ASN A 55 -2.70 -11.87 -22.97
CA ASN A 55 -3.05 -10.78 -23.89
C ASN A 55 -4.33 -10.06 -23.45
N TYR A 56 -5.30 -10.81 -22.92
CA TYR A 56 -6.60 -10.30 -22.54
C TYR A 56 -6.65 -10.12 -21.02
N PRO A 57 -6.94 -8.92 -20.50
CA PRO A 57 -7.13 -8.70 -19.08
C PRO A 57 -8.39 -9.42 -18.61
N CYS A 58 -8.34 -10.00 -17.41
CA CYS A 58 -9.46 -10.70 -16.80
C CYS A 58 -9.95 -9.95 -15.57
N LEU A 59 -9.04 -9.51 -14.70
CA LEU A 59 -9.37 -8.95 -13.38
C LEU A 59 -8.88 -7.50 -13.19
N PHE A 60 -7.78 -7.11 -13.85
CA PHE A 60 -7.17 -5.79 -13.67
C PHE A 60 -7.52 -4.86 -14.82
N GLU A 61 -8.64 -4.13 -14.68
CA GLU A 61 -9.17 -3.19 -15.68
C GLU A 61 -8.14 -2.11 -16.11
N PHE A 62 -7.23 -1.71 -15.23
CA PHE A 62 -6.17 -0.71 -15.50
C PHE A 62 -4.74 -1.28 -15.40
N ARG A 63 -4.49 -2.48 -15.93
CA ARG A 63 -3.15 -3.11 -15.84
C ARG A 63 -2.04 -2.40 -16.62
N ASP A 64 -2.36 -1.77 -17.75
CA ASP A 64 -1.40 -1.20 -18.70
C ASP A 64 -1.36 0.34 -18.66
N ALA A 65 -1.35 0.90 -17.45
CA ALA A 65 -1.30 2.34 -17.22
C ALA A 65 0.04 2.79 -16.58
N PRO A 66 1.18 2.80 -17.32
CA PRO A 66 2.37 3.51 -16.84
C PRO A 66 2.09 5.03 -16.87
N PRO A 67 2.49 5.87 -15.88
CA PRO A 67 3.28 5.64 -14.66
C PRO A 67 2.46 5.27 -13.40
N PHE A 68 1.13 5.22 -13.50
CA PHE A 68 0.22 5.08 -12.36
C PHE A 68 0.47 3.82 -11.54
N ASN A 69 0.67 2.68 -12.21
CA ASN A 69 0.86 1.41 -11.50
C ASN A 69 2.16 1.37 -10.70
N ARG A 70 3.22 2.06 -11.19
CA ARG A 70 4.50 2.16 -10.48
C ARG A 70 4.36 2.98 -9.20
N ILE A 71 3.72 4.14 -9.32
CA ILE A 71 3.51 5.04 -8.19
C ILE A 71 2.60 4.38 -7.16
N ARG A 72 1.49 3.76 -7.59
CA ARG A 72 0.57 3.04 -6.71
C ARG A 72 1.28 1.92 -5.94
N PHE A 73 2.08 1.11 -6.63
CA PHE A 73 2.84 0.04 -5.98
C PHE A 73 3.86 0.59 -4.98
N LEU A 74 4.72 1.52 -5.40
CA LEU A 74 5.78 2.08 -4.54
C LEU A 74 5.20 2.74 -3.29
N SER A 75 4.16 3.55 -3.47
CA SER A 75 3.53 4.25 -2.35
C SER A 75 2.67 3.34 -1.47
N LEU A 76 2.27 2.15 -1.93
CA LEU A 76 1.65 1.14 -1.08
C LEU A 76 2.72 0.34 -0.33
N MET A 77 3.82 -0.05 -1.00
CA MET A 77 4.98 -0.67 -0.36
C MET A 77 5.55 0.21 0.76
N MET A 78 5.78 1.50 0.49
CA MET A 78 6.26 2.43 1.51
C MET A 78 5.31 2.54 2.70
N THR A 79 4.00 2.60 2.48
CA THR A 79 3.04 2.62 3.60
C THR A 79 3.11 1.34 4.42
N VAL A 80 3.17 0.17 3.79
CA VAL A 80 3.24 -1.11 4.48
C VAL A 80 4.53 -1.23 5.29
N VAL A 81 5.68 -0.84 4.71
CA VAL A 81 6.97 -0.84 5.41
C VAL A 81 6.94 0.09 6.62
N LEU A 82 6.50 1.35 6.45
CA LEU A 82 6.47 2.32 7.54
C LEU A 82 5.54 1.88 8.67
N LEU A 83 4.35 1.38 8.34
CA LEU A 83 3.42 0.85 9.34
C LEU A 83 3.99 -0.39 10.06
N SER A 84 4.64 -1.29 9.32
CA SER A 84 5.25 -2.48 9.92
C SER A 84 6.40 -2.10 10.87
N LEU A 85 7.16 -1.06 10.56
CA LEU A 85 8.22 -0.54 11.44
C LEU A 85 7.66 0.13 12.70
N ILE A 86 6.55 0.88 12.58
CA ILE A 86 5.85 1.46 13.74
C ILE A 86 5.28 0.33 14.62
N ALA A 87 4.66 -0.70 14.02
CA ALA A 87 4.14 -1.85 14.74
C ALA A 87 5.25 -2.68 15.40
N ARG A 88 6.40 -2.87 14.74
CA ARG A 88 7.58 -3.53 15.32
C ARG A 88 8.07 -2.80 16.56
N GLY A 89 8.01 -1.47 16.59
CA GLY A 89 8.41 -0.66 17.74
C GLY A 89 7.66 -0.96 19.03
N GLN A 90 6.52 -1.63 18.97
CA GLN A 90 5.78 -2.10 20.15
C GLN A 90 6.44 -3.31 20.83
N TYR A 91 7.20 -4.10 20.07
CA TYR A 91 7.88 -5.31 20.56
C TYR A 91 9.37 -5.06 20.79
N GLU A 92 9.99 -4.35 19.84
CA GLU A 92 11.42 -4.02 19.86
C GLU A 92 11.61 -2.53 19.56
N PRO A 93 11.45 -1.66 20.57
CA PRO A 93 11.60 -0.23 20.39
C PRO A 93 13.02 0.12 19.93
N ASN A 94 13.13 0.91 18.87
CA ASN A 94 14.40 1.49 18.42
C ASN A 94 14.21 2.96 18.03
N SER A 95 15.31 3.68 17.84
CA SER A 95 15.27 5.11 17.52
C SER A 95 14.45 5.42 16.26
N LEU A 96 14.49 4.54 15.27
CA LEU A 96 13.74 4.70 14.02
C LEU A 96 12.24 4.51 14.24
N SER A 97 11.80 3.47 14.94
CA SER A 97 10.39 3.21 15.21
C SER A 97 9.78 4.30 16.08
N SER A 98 10.53 4.79 17.08
CA SER A 98 10.10 5.91 17.94
C SER A 98 10.00 7.21 17.14
N PHE A 99 10.97 7.51 16.28
CA PHE A 99 10.90 8.67 15.39
C PHE A 99 9.68 8.61 14.45
N LEU A 100 9.44 7.46 13.82
CA LEU A 100 8.29 7.27 12.94
C LEU A 100 6.95 7.40 13.69
N ALA A 101 6.87 6.87 14.91
CA ALA A 101 5.68 7.00 15.75
C ALA A 101 5.42 8.47 16.12
N LEU A 102 6.46 9.21 16.53
CA LEU A 102 6.33 10.64 16.84
C LEU A 102 5.94 11.46 15.61
N ALA A 103 6.59 11.22 14.47
CA ALA A 103 6.25 11.90 13.21
C ALA A 103 4.80 11.62 12.80
N GLY A 104 4.36 10.36 12.86
CA GLY A 104 2.98 9.99 12.57
C GLY A 104 1.98 10.64 13.53
N HIS A 105 2.32 10.72 14.82
CA HIS A 105 1.47 11.34 15.84
C HIS A 105 1.31 12.85 15.60
N LEU A 106 2.39 13.56 15.31
CA LEU A 106 2.36 15.00 14.98
C LEU A 106 1.53 15.30 13.73
N VAL A 107 1.68 14.47 12.70
CA VAL A 107 0.88 14.56 11.47
C VAL A 107 -0.58 14.27 11.76
N ALA A 108 -0.88 13.24 12.56
CA ALA A 108 -2.25 12.91 12.96
C ALA A 108 -2.89 14.03 13.79
N GLY A 109 -2.12 14.70 14.66
CA GLY A 109 -2.56 15.89 15.39
C GLY A 109 -2.91 17.05 14.47
N SER A 110 -2.06 17.31 13.47
CA SER A 110 -2.30 18.36 12.46
C SER A 110 -3.52 18.07 11.57
N LEU A 111 -3.87 16.80 11.41
CA LEU A 111 -5.02 16.35 10.62
C LEU A 111 -6.26 16.09 11.49
N ASP A 112 -6.24 16.36 12.79
CA ASP A 112 -7.37 16.14 13.69
C ASP A 112 -8.25 17.39 13.80
N PHE A 113 -9.24 17.48 12.92
CA PHE A 113 -10.32 18.44 12.97
C PHE A 113 -11.68 17.71 12.87
N PRO A 114 -12.81 18.37 13.18
CA PRO A 114 -14.13 17.75 13.07
C PRO A 114 -14.36 17.15 11.67
N TYR A 115 -14.80 15.89 11.61
CA TYR A 115 -14.98 15.12 10.37
C TYR A 115 -13.71 14.86 9.55
N SER A 116 -12.52 15.00 10.15
CA SER A 116 -11.27 14.62 9.49
C SER A 116 -11.21 13.10 9.25
N PRO A 117 -10.49 12.63 8.20
CA PRO A 117 -10.34 11.20 7.95
C PRO A 117 -9.66 10.45 9.09
N VAL A 118 -8.71 11.08 9.81
CA VAL A 118 -8.11 10.52 11.02
C VAL A 118 -9.17 10.27 12.07
N ARG A 119 -10.03 11.26 12.33
CA ARG A 119 -11.09 11.15 13.33
C ARG A 119 -12.17 10.14 12.95
N LEU A 120 -12.51 10.04 11.66
CA LEU A 120 -13.45 9.02 11.18
C LEU A 120 -12.92 7.60 11.40
N VAL A 121 -11.62 7.35 11.20
CA VAL A 121 -11.01 6.04 11.52
C VAL A 121 -11.08 5.75 13.01
N ILE A 122 -10.82 6.74 13.87
CA ILE A 122 -10.92 6.56 15.33
C ILE A 122 -12.36 6.27 15.75
N LEU A 123 -13.36 6.91 15.11
CA LEU A 123 -14.77 6.66 15.39
C LEU A 123 -15.27 5.28 14.94
N MET A 124 -14.48 4.54 14.15
CA MET A 124 -14.77 3.14 13.82
C MET A 124 -14.33 2.17 14.93
N LEU A 125 -13.55 2.63 15.92
CA LEU A 125 -13.10 1.79 17.03
C LEU A 125 -14.23 1.60 18.06
N PRO A 126 -14.33 0.42 18.68
CA PRO A 126 -15.26 0.18 19.78
C PRO A 126 -15.02 1.12 20.96
N GLU A 127 -16.10 1.45 21.67
CA GLU A 127 -16.01 2.16 22.96
C GLU A 127 -15.21 1.33 23.97
N GLY A 128 -14.34 1.98 24.74
CA GLY A 128 -13.46 1.30 25.71
C GLY A 128 -12.19 0.67 25.11
N THR A 129 -11.86 0.97 23.84
CA THR A 129 -10.54 0.59 23.29
C THR A 129 -9.42 1.22 24.10
N ASP A 130 -8.40 0.43 24.43
CA ASP A 130 -7.24 0.86 25.20
C ASP A 130 -6.49 2.06 24.55
N ASP A 131 -5.95 2.93 25.39
CA ASP A 131 -5.29 4.17 24.97
C ASP A 131 -4.06 3.90 24.08
N ALA A 132 -3.33 2.80 24.31
CA ALA A 132 -2.20 2.45 23.47
C ALA A 132 -2.64 2.03 22.06
N SER A 133 -3.76 1.32 21.96
CA SER A 133 -4.36 0.93 20.67
C SER A 133 -4.91 2.14 19.93
N LEU A 134 -5.58 3.06 20.65
CA LEU A 134 -6.04 4.34 20.08
C LEU A 134 -4.88 5.18 19.56
N PHE A 135 -3.80 5.31 20.34
CA PHE A 135 -2.59 6.02 19.93
C PHE A 135 -1.99 5.40 18.67
N MET A 136 -1.90 4.06 18.60
CA MET A 136 -1.36 3.34 17.45
C MET A 136 -2.21 3.54 16.19
N VAL A 137 -3.53 3.37 16.30
CA VAL A 137 -4.44 3.55 15.17
C VAL A 137 -4.39 5.00 14.68
N ARG A 138 -4.45 5.98 15.59
CA ARG A 138 -4.35 7.41 15.23
C ARG A 138 -3.04 7.75 14.52
N THR A 139 -1.92 7.30 15.08
CA THR A 139 -0.58 7.53 14.54
C THR A 139 -0.43 6.90 13.15
N SER A 140 -0.90 5.66 12.99
CA SER A 140 -0.90 4.96 11.71
C SER A 140 -1.78 5.66 10.67
N ALA A 141 -2.97 6.14 11.06
CA ALA A 141 -3.89 6.84 10.19
C ALA A 141 -3.29 8.16 9.66
N GLY A 142 -2.65 8.96 10.51
CA GLY A 142 -1.98 10.20 10.09
C GLY A 142 -0.89 9.96 9.03
N LEU A 143 -0.09 8.92 9.22
CA LEU A 143 1.00 8.56 8.32
C LEU A 143 0.50 7.97 6.99
N VAL A 144 -0.52 7.12 7.05
CA VAL A 144 -1.18 6.60 5.83
C VAL A 144 -1.77 7.74 5.03
N LEU A 145 -2.51 8.66 5.65
CA LEU A 145 -3.22 9.73 4.97
C LEU A 145 -2.27 10.71 4.27
N THR A 146 -1.13 11.02 4.87
CA THR A 146 -0.08 11.82 4.21
C THR A 146 0.55 11.07 3.04
N GLY A 147 0.91 9.79 3.23
CA GLY A 147 1.43 8.93 2.15
C GLY A 147 0.43 8.71 1.00
N THR A 148 -0.87 8.64 1.29
CA THR A 148 -1.94 8.50 0.29
C THR A 148 -2.35 9.83 -0.34
N SER A 149 -2.14 10.97 0.31
CA SER A 149 -2.45 12.29 -0.26
C SER A 149 -1.62 12.59 -1.52
N GLY A 150 -0.38 12.08 -1.57
CA GLY A 150 0.41 12.06 -2.81
C GLY A 150 -0.24 11.25 -3.94
N LYS A 151 -0.89 10.11 -3.61
CA LYS A 151 -1.65 9.28 -4.57
C LYS A 151 -2.86 10.05 -5.11
N ILE A 152 -3.68 10.62 -4.21
CA ILE A 152 -4.90 11.38 -4.57
C ILE A 152 -4.55 12.57 -5.48
N ARG A 153 -3.47 13.31 -5.17
CA ARG A 153 -3.03 14.47 -5.97
C ARG A 153 -2.58 14.12 -7.39
N ILE A 154 -2.09 12.90 -7.61
CA ILE A 154 -1.73 12.40 -8.94
C ILE A 154 -2.97 11.89 -9.68
N HIS A 155 -3.96 11.34 -8.96
CA HIS A 155 -5.24 10.90 -9.50
C HIS A 155 -6.20 12.04 -9.88
N THR A 156 -6.15 13.19 -9.21
CA THR A 156 -7.00 14.36 -9.50
C THR A 156 -6.49 15.26 -10.62
N ARG A 157 -5.32 14.97 -11.22
CA ARG A 157 -4.89 15.68 -12.43
C ARG A 157 -5.88 15.42 -13.56
N PRO A 158 -6.42 16.46 -14.23
CA PRO A 158 -7.59 16.33 -15.06
C PRO A 158 -7.38 15.36 -16.22
N ALA A 159 -8.36 14.46 -16.41
CA ALA A 159 -8.43 13.45 -17.47
C ALA A 159 -8.26 14.02 -18.91
N ARG A 160 -8.33 15.35 -19.06
CA ARG A 160 -8.15 16.08 -20.32
C ARG A 160 -6.79 15.85 -20.98
N LEU A 161 -5.73 15.60 -20.19
CA LEU A 161 -4.41 15.26 -20.75
C LEU A 161 -4.33 13.79 -21.21
N ARG A 162 -5.14 12.89 -20.62
CA ARG A 162 -5.14 11.44 -20.92
C ARG A 162 -5.83 11.15 -22.26
N TRP A 163 -6.90 11.86 -22.58
CA TRP A 163 -7.57 11.74 -23.89
C TRP A 163 -6.59 12.10 -25.02
N ARG A 164 -5.84 13.19 -24.91
CA ARG A 164 -4.90 13.61 -25.96
C ARG A 164 -3.79 12.60 -26.28
N VAL A 165 -3.39 11.77 -25.31
CA VAL A 165 -2.37 10.72 -25.53
C VAL A 165 -3.01 9.45 -26.11
N ILE A 166 -4.22 9.11 -25.69
CA ILE A 166 -4.95 7.93 -26.21
C ILE A 166 -5.45 8.19 -27.65
N ALA A 167 -6.01 9.37 -27.94
CA ALA A 167 -6.44 9.77 -29.29
C ALA A 167 -5.31 9.73 -30.34
N ARG A 168 -4.07 10.01 -29.94
CA ARG A 168 -2.93 9.99 -30.86
C ARG A 168 -2.47 8.58 -31.23
N ARG A 169 -2.81 7.55 -30.43
CA ARG A 169 -2.47 6.15 -30.71
C ARG A 169 -3.55 5.41 -31.50
N THR A 170 -4.81 5.83 -31.39
CA THR A 170 -5.91 5.29 -32.23
C THR A 170 -5.93 5.89 -33.64
N ALA A 171 -5.25 7.02 -33.88
CA ALA A 171 -5.12 7.62 -35.21
C ALA A 171 -3.91 7.10 -36.02
N SER A 172 -3.14 6.16 -35.48
CA SER A 172 -1.93 5.61 -36.12
C SER A 172 -1.97 4.08 -36.28
N ILE A 173 -3.17 3.50 -36.29
CA ILE A 173 -3.50 2.12 -36.68
C ILE A 173 -4.52 2.24 -37.80
#